data_AF-A0A532VBI1-F1
#
_entry.id   AF-A0A532VBI1-F1
#
_cell.length_a   1.000
_cell.length_b   1.000
_cell.length_c   1.000
_cell.angle_alpha   90.00
_cell.angle_beta   90.00
_cell.angle_gamma   90.00
#
_symmetry.space_group_name_H-M   'P 1'
#
loop_
_entity.id
_entity.type
_entity.pdbx_description
1 polymer ?
#
loop_
_entity_poly.entity_id
_entity_poly.type
_entity_poly.pdbx_seq_one_letter_code
_entity_poly.pdbx_strand_id
1 'polypeptide(L)'
;MDTCISLNKLADYVLKRKLGRQITKEEALKLLKDCEKNWGLIHQTVNTDHPDVICNCCPCCCALLRAVIYHSKKAGTSKSRFRPKVDPSKCRQCLKCTRVCYFSAVINKYGRRVYIEDNCYGCGLCASNCPNGAIELIEVLPRDHIPAGEGFGVGWSIPNSWSTPEKDKLRKPGS
;
A
#
# COMPACT_ATOMS: atom_id res chain seq x y z
N MET A 1 12.92 17.09 1.54
CA MET A 1 12.13 16.28 2.49
C MET A 1 12.46 14.83 2.19
N ASP A 2 12.89 14.08 3.20
CA ASP A 2 13.14 12.64 3.05
C ASP A 2 11.78 11.95 2.98
N THR A 3 11.55 11.12 1.97
CA THR A 3 10.27 10.40 1.80
C THR A 3 10.48 8.95 1.39
N CYS A 4 11.53 8.59 0.68
CA CYS A 4 11.77 7.21 0.26
C CYS A 4 12.83 6.53 1.14
N ILE A 5 12.64 5.24 1.39
CA ILE A 5 13.59 4.38 2.12
C ILE A 5 14.12 3.37 1.11
N SER A 6 15.44 3.36 0.91
CA SER A 6 16.12 2.33 0.13
C SER A 6 16.62 1.22 1.05
N LEU A 7 16.55 -0.01 0.58
CA LEU A 7 16.92 -1.24 1.30
C LEU A 7 17.92 -2.05 0.46
N ASN A 8 18.62 -2.99 1.11
CA ASN A 8 19.57 -3.92 0.49
C ASN A 8 20.57 -3.24 -0.47
N LYS A 9 20.83 -3.85 -1.64
CA LYS A 9 21.78 -3.34 -2.65
C LYS A 9 21.45 -1.93 -3.14
N LEU A 10 20.17 -1.54 -3.16
CA LEU A 10 19.79 -0.19 -3.54
C LEU A 10 20.25 0.83 -2.50
N ALA A 11 20.18 0.50 -1.20
CA ALA A 11 20.72 1.35 -0.14
C ALA A 11 22.23 1.57 -0.30
N ASP A 12 22.99 0.51 -0.56
CA ASP A 12 24.44 0.59 -0.79
C ASP A 12 24.76 1.51 -1.97
N TYR A 13 24.02 1.38 -3.08
CA TYR A 13 24.16 2.23 -4.25
C TYR A 13 23.87 3.71 -3.92
N VAL A 14 22.78 3.98 -3.20
CA VAL A 14 22.38 5.34 -2.80
C VAL A 14 23.45 6.00 -1.92
N LEU A 15 24.02 5.26 -0.96
CA LEU A 15 25.09 5.76 -0.09
C LEU A 15 26.38 6.00 -0.86
N LYS A 16 26.81 5.05 -1.70
CA LYS A 16 28.03 5.17 -2.52
C LYS A 16 27.97 6.38 -3.46
N ARG A 17 26.79 6.66 -4.01
CA ARG A 17 26.55 7.79 -4.92
C ARG A 17 26.25 9.10 -4.21
N LYS A 18 26.22 9.12 -2.87
CA LYS A 18 25.87 10.29 -2.05
C LYS A 18 24.50 10.88 -2.41
N LEU A 19 23.55 10.01 -2.74
CA LEU A 19 22.16 10.39 -3.09
C LEU A 19 21.21 10.35 -1.89
N GLY A 20 21.69 9.90 -0.74
CA GLY A 20 20.93 9.81 0.50
C GLY A 20 21.83 9.62 1.70
N ARG A 21 21.22 9.39 2.86
CA ARG A 21 21.90 9.15 4.13
C ARG A 21 21.42 7.83 4.75
N GLN A 22 22.25 7.26 5.60
CA GLN A 22 21.85 6.13 6.42
C GLN A 22 20.94 6.62 7.54
N ILE A 23 19.94 5.80 7.88
CA ILE A 23 18.98 6.07 8.96
C ILE A 23 18.83 4.84 9.84
N THR A 24 18.47 5.03 11.12
CA THR A 24 18.15 3.93 12.03
C THR A 24 16.76 3.37 11.75
N LYS A 25 16.45 2.21 12.36
CA LYS A 25 15.11 1.63 12.31
C LYS A 25 14.06 2.56 12.92
N GLU A 26 14.40 3.23 14.02
CA GLU A 26 13.51 4.16 14.72
C GLU A 26 13.24 5.39 13.85
N GLU A 27 14.27 5.93 13.19
CA GLU A 27 14.12 7.01 12.23
C GLU A 27 13.25 6.59 11.03
N ALA A 28 13.46 5.38 10.49
CA ALA A 28 12.66 4.84 9.39
C ALA A 28 11.18 4.69 9.78
N LEU A 29 10.90 4.14 10.97
CA LEU A 29 9.53 4.02 11.49
C LEU A 29 8.88 5.38 11.74
N LYS A 30 9.64 6.36 12.25
CA LYS A 30 9.17 7.73 12.42
C LYS A 30 8.85 8.36 11.06
N LEU A 31 9.71 8.19 10.07
CA LEU A 31 9.50 8.70 8.72
C LEU A 31 8.22 8.13 8.10
N LEU A 32 7.97 6.83 8.21
CA LEU A 32 6.73 6.21 7.73
C LEU A 32 5.50 6.84 8.39
N LYS A 33 5.50 6.96 9.72
CA LYS A 33 4.41 7.60 10.48
C LYS A 33 4.17 9.05 10.05
N ASP A 34 5.24 9.82 9.88
CA ASP A 34 5.14 11.22 9.43
C ASP A 34 4.55 11.30 8.02
N CYS A 35 4.96 10.39 7.12
CA CYS A 35 4.43 10.29 5.76
C CYS A 35 2.91 10.05 5.75
N GLU A 36 2.41 9.05 6.47
CA GLU A 36 0.97 8.73 6.46
C GLU A 36 0.11 9.73 7.26
N LYS A 37 0.62 10.25 8.38
CA LYS A 37 -0.17 11.03 9.34
C LYS A 37 -0.10 12.53 9.09
N ASN A 38 1.06 13.05 8.71
CA ASN A 38 1.27 14.50 8.56
C ASN A 38 1.15 14.94 7.10
N TRP A 39 1.55 14.09 6.15
CA TRP A 39 1.59 14.45 4.73
C TRP A 39 0.57 13.70 3.87
N GLY A 40 -0.12 12.71 4.42
CA GLY A 40 -1.13 11.92 3.70
C GLY A 40 -0.53 11.11 2.56
N LEU A 41 0.72 10.64 2.68
CA LEU A 41 1.37 9.83 1.65
C LEU A 41 0.99 8.36 1.81
N ILE A 42 0.86 7.66 0.68
CA ILE A 42 0.65 6.22 0.62
C ILE A 42 2.00 5.52 0.60
N HIS A 43 2.16 4.52 1.47
CA HIS A 43 3.28 3.58 1.43
C HIS A 43 3.13 2.63 0.26
N GLN A 44 4.14 2.55 -0.60
CA GLN A 44 4.20 1.58 -1.69
C GLN A 44 5.55 0.87 -1.67
N THR A 45 5.54 -0.38 -2.12
CA THR A 45 6.74 -1.19 -2.27
C THR A 45 6.52 -2.21 -3.38
N VAL A 46 7.57 -2.95 -3.71
CA VAL A 46 7.52 -4.06 -4.65
C VAL A 46 6.95 -5.31 -3.97
N ASN A 47 6.12 -6.07 -4.68
CA ASN A 47 5.49 -7.28 -4.14
C ASN A 47 6.48 -8.47 -4.14
N THR A 48 7.45 -8.43 -3.23
CA THR A 48 8.50 -9.43 -3.05
C THR A 48 8.82 -9.57 -1.55
N ASP A 49 9.39 -10.70 -1.16
CA ASP A 49 9.93 -10.95 0.19
C ASP A 49 11.21 -10.15 0.47
N HIS A 50 11.91 -9.70 -0.57
CA HIS A 50 13.11 -8.89 -0.48
C HIS A 50 12.95 -7.54 -1.19
N PRO A 51 12.15 -6.61 -0.65
CA PRO A 51 11.95 -5.31 -1.28
C PRO A 51 13.19 -4.43 -1.15
N ASP A 52 13.57 -3.76 -2.22
CA ASP A 52 14.69 -2.82 -2.24
C ASP A 52 14.27 -1.37 -1.95
N VAL A 53 12.97 -1.09 -1.95
CA VAL A 53 12.47 0.28 -1.77
C VAL A 53 11.11 0.30 -1.08
N ILE A 54 10.94 1.27 -0.19
CA ILE A 54 9.63 1.74 0.27
C ILE A 54 9.53 3.20 -0.16
N CYS A 55 8.58 3.50 -1.04
CA CYS A 55 8.29 4.87 -1.44
C CYS A 55 7.03 5.37 -0.75
N ASN A 56 7.05 6.65 -0.37
CA ASN A 56 5.95 7.32 0.29
C ASN A 56 5.50 8.45 -0.61
N CYS A 57 4.35 8.28 -1.27
CA CYS A 57 3.92 9.14 -2.37
C CYS A 57 2.42 9.41 -2.32
N CYS A 58 2.01 10.53 -2.89
CA CYS A 58 0.60 10.82 -3.18
C CYS A 58 0.44 11.05 -4.69
N PRO A 59 -0.79 11.08 -5.24
CA PRO A 59 -1.01 11.16 -6.68
C PRO A 59 -0.69 12.53 -7.30
N CYS A 60 -0.15 13.51 -6.54
CA CYS A 60 0.16 14.82 -7.10
C CYS A 60 1.22 14.74 -8.22
N CYS A 61 2.30 13.95 -8.00
CA CYS A 61 3.40 13.79 -8.96
C CYS A 61 3.81 12.32 -9.19
N CYS A 62 3.35 11.36 -8.39
CA CYS A 62 3.73 9.95 -8.56
C CYS A 62 3.06 9.35 -9.80
N ALA A 63 3.87 9.01 -10.82
CA ALA A 63 3.38 8.44 -12.07
C ALA A 63 2.57 7.15 -11.87
N LEU A 64 3.02 6.27 -10.97
CA LEU A 64 2.32 5.02 -10.64
C LEU A 64 0.93 5.29 -10.05
N LEU A 65 0.85 6.13 -9.03
CA LEU A 65 -0.43 6.47 -8.39
C LEU A 65 -1.36 7.20 -9.35
N ARG A 66 -0.84 8.11 -10.19
CA ARG A 66 -1.64 8.78 -11.24
C ARG A 66 -2.19 7.78 -12.26
N ALA A 67 -1.38 6.81 -12.69
CA ALA A 67 -1.84 5.76 -13.62
C ALA A 67 -2.99 4.95 -13.03
N VAL A 68 -2.87 4.54 -11.77
CA VAL A 68 -3.89 3.74 -11.07
C VAL A 68 -5.16 4.55 -10.77
N ILE A 69 -5.00 5.77 -10.26
CA ILE A 69 -6.12 6.58 -9.73
C ILE A 69 -6.82 7.38 -10.83
N TYR A 70 -6.08 8.02 -11.73
CA TYR A 70 -6.66 8.93 -12.74
C TYR A 70 -6.83 8.29 -14.11
N HIS A 71 -6.03 7.28 -14.44
CA HIS A 71 -6.07 6.61 -15.75
C HIS A 71 -6.59 5.18 -15.70
N SER A 72 -7.15 4.77 -14.55
CA SER A 72 -7.78 3.47 -14.35
C SER A 72 -6.89 2.26 -14.70
N LYS A 73 -5.55 2.41 -14.64
CA LYS A 73 -4.60 1.32 -14.85
C LYS A 73 -4.45 0.48 -13.60
N LYS A 74 -5.57 -0.13 -13.15
CA LYS A 74 -5.67 -0.90 -11.89
C LYS A 74 -4.70 -2.08 -11.83
N ALA A 75 -4.41 -2.69 -12.99
CA ALA A 75 -3.38 -3.68 -13.21
C ALA A 75 -1.97 -3.26 -12.75
N GLY A 76 -1.66 -1.96 -12.71
CA GLY A 76 -0.30 -1.48 -12.42
C GLY A 76 0.17 -1.65 -10.97
N THR A 77 -0.71 -2.07 -10.06
CA THR A 77 -0.35 -2.30 -8.65
C THR A 77 -1.25 -3.39 -8.04
N SER A 78 -0.72 -4.09 -7.04
CA SER A 78 -1.52 -5.03 -6.25
C SER A 78 -2.25 -4.32 -5.11
N LYS A 79 -3.43 -4.84 -4.74
CA LYS A 79 -4.11 -4.45 -3.50
C LYS A 79 -3.41 -5.12 -2.32
N SER A 80 -3.36 -4.44 -1.17
CA SER A 80 -2.90 -5.08 0.05
C SER A 80 -3.91 -6.12 0.55
N ARG A 81 -3.47 -6.94 1.52
CA ARG A 81 -4.30 -7.97 2.17
C ARG A 81 -5.23 -7.42 3.25
N PHE A 82 -5.32 -6.09 3.39
CA PHE A 82 -6.03 -5.42 4.46
C PHE A 82 -7.20 -4.58 3.95
N ARG A 83 -8.26 -4.45 4.76
CA ARG A 83 -9.39 -3.54 4.54
C ARG A 83 -9.75 -2.77 5.81
N PRO A 84 -10.30 -1.56 5.69
CA PRO A 84 -10.72 -0.78 6.85
C PRO A 84 -12.02 -1.33 7.45
N LYS A 85 -12.00 -1.68 8.73
CA LYS A 85 -13.19 -1.94 9.56
C LYS A 85 -13.49 -0.71 10.41
N VAL A 86 -14.75 -0.26 10.41
CA VAL A 86 -15.20 0.88 11.21
C VAL A 86 -15.87 0.38 12.47
N ASP A 87 -15.50 0.94 13.61
CA ASP A 87 -16.21 0.81 14.88
C ASP A 87 -17.29 1.92 14.97
N PRO A 88 -18.60 1.57 14.87
CA PRO A 88 -19.66 2.56 14.92
C PRO A 88 -19.73 3.33 16.25
N SER A 89 -19.30 2.72 17.36
CA SER A 89 -19.36 3.34 18.68
C SER A 89 -18.39 4.52 18.83
N LYS A 90 -17.28 4.49 18.10
CA LYS A 90 -16.26 5.56 18.08
C LYS A 90 -16.44 6.54 16.93
N CYS A 91 -17.21 6.17 15.91
CA CYS A 91 -17.33 6.95 14.69
C CYS A 91 -18.27 8.15 14.85
N ARG A 92 -17.71 9.36 14.92
CA ARG A 92 -18.49 10.61 14.99
C ARG A 92 -18.92 11.19 13.64
N GLN A 93 -18.86 10.40 12.56
CA GLN A 93 -19.24 10.83 11.20
C GLN A 93 -18.58 12.15 10.72
N CYS A 94 -17.34 12.43 11.13
CA CYS A 94 -16.64 13.68 10.77
C CYS A 94 -16.15 13.76 9.31
N LEU A 95 -16.36 12.69 8.53
CA LEU A 95 -16.02 12.53 7.12
C LEU A 95 -14.53 12.77 6.76
N LYS A 96 -13.61 12.82 7.74
CA LYS A 96 -12.17 13.02 7.44
C LYS A 96 -11.60 11.89 6.57
N CYS A 97 -12.05 10.65 6.79
CA CYS A 97 -11.66 9.50 5.98
C CYS A 97 -12.03 9.63 4.49
N THR A 98 -13.10 10.37 4.15
CA THR A 98 -13.50 10.59 2.74
C THR A 98 -12.57 11.58 2.04
N ARG A 99 -11.90 12.47 2.79
CA ARG A 99 -11.02 13.52 2.24
C ARG A 99 -9.60 13.01 1.96
N VAL A 100 -9.16 11.96 2.65
CA VAL A 100 -7.81 11.38 2.52
C VAL A 100 -7.79 10.14 1.61
N CYS A 101 -8.94 9.69 1.10
CA CYS A 101 -9.01 8.51 0.26
C CYS A 101 -8.77 8.86 -1.22
N TYR A 102 -7.54 8.68 -1.69
CA TYR A 102 -7.20 8.93 -3.10
C TYR A 102 -7.83 7.94 -4.09
N PHE A 103 -8.20 6.74 -3.63
CA PHE A 103 -8.73 5.69 -4.49
C PHE A 103 -10.25 5.76 -4.69
N SER A 104 -10.94 6.77 -4.13
CA SER A 104 -12.40 6.84 -4.14
C SER A 104 -13.08 5.59 -3.57
N ALA A 105 -12.42 4.94 -2.61
CA ALA A 105 -12.95 3.79 -1.88
C ALA A 105 -13.83 4.22 -0.70
N VAL A 106 -13.62 5.42 -0.18
CA VAL A 106 -14.43 6.01 0.88
C VAL A 106 -14.86 7.39 0.42
N ILE A 107 -16.14 7.57 0.12
CA ILE A 107 -16.68 8.83 -0.44
C ILE A 107 -17.71 9.46 0.51
N ASN A 108 -17.89 10.76 0.36
CA ASN A 108 -18.99 11.49 1.00
C ASN A 108 -20.19 11.51 0.03
N LYS A 109 -21.24 10.75 0.34
CA LYS A 109 -22.51 10.78 -0.40
C LYS A 109 -23.56 11.40 0.50
N TYR A 110 -23.95 12.65 0.20
CA TYR A 110 -24.96 13.42 0.94
C TYR A 110 -24.72 13.51 2.46
N GLY A 111 -23.48 13.81 2.85
CA GLY A 111 -23.08 13.93 4.26
C GLY A 111 -22.83 12.59 4.95
N ARG A 112 -22.89 11.47 4.21
CA ARG A 112 -22.69 10.13 4.75
C ARG A 112 -21.46 9.47 4.12
N ARG A 113 -20.71 8.74 4.94
CA ARG A 113 -19.62 7.89 4.48
C ARG A 113 -20.21 6.71 3.71
N VAL A 114 -19.76 6.51 2.47
CA VAL A 114 -20.02 5.29 1.68
C VAL A 114 -18.69 4.60 1.38
N TYR A 115 -18.65 3.28 1.57
CA TYR A 115 -17.48 2.45 1.28
C TYR A 115 -17.71 1.65 0.00
N ILE A 116 -16.78 1.76 -0.95
CA ILE A 116 -16.76 1.05 -2.23
C ILE A 116 -15.57 0.09 -2.17
N GLU A 117 -15.84 -1.16 -1.83
CA GLU A 117 -14.82 -2.18 -1.56
C GLU A 117 -13.89 -2.43 -2.75
N ASP A 118 -14.44 -2.46 -3.97
CA ASP A 118 -13.67 -2.70 -5.20
C ASP A 118 -12.60 -1.64 -5.49
N ASN A 119 -12.80 -0.43 -4.96
CA ASN A 119 -11.85 0.66 -5.08
C ASN A 119 -10.80 0.66 -3.96
N CYS A 120 -10.97 -0.15 -2.91
CA CYS A 120 -10.07 -0.15 -1.78
C CYS A 120 -8.77 -0.92 -2.09
N TYR A 121 -7.63 -0.24 -1.99
CA TYR A 121 -6.29 -0.86 -2.05
C TYR A 121 -5.73 -1.22 -0.67
N GLY A 122 -6.44 -0.88 0.40
CA GLY A 122 -6.01 -1.15 1.78
C GLY A 122 -4.81 -0.33 2.25
N CYS A 123 -4.60 0.87 1.71
CA CYS A 123 -3.44 1.72 2.01
C CYS A 123 -3.37 2.31 3.42
N GLY A 124 -4.37 2.09 4.27
CA GLY A 124 -4.34 2.53 5.68
C GLY A 124 -4.57 4.01 5.98
N LEU A 125 -4.48 4.92 5.00
CA LEU A 125 -4.61 6.37 5.26
C LEU A 125 -5.87 6.76 6.05
N CYS A 126 -7.01 6.10 5.79
CA CYS A 126 -8.23 6.37 6.54
C CYS A 126 -8.16 5.97 8.02
N ALA A 127 -7.42 4.91 8.36
CA ALA A 127 -7.17 4.47 9.72
C ALA A 127 -6.20 5.44 10.42
N SER A 128 -5.04 5.69 9.83
CA SER A 128 -3.99 6.55 10.39
C SER A 128 -4.44 8.00 10.60
N ASN A 129 -5.43 8.47 9.82
CA ASN A 129 -5.98 9.83 9.91
C ASN A 129 -7.31 9.94 10.67
N CYS A 130 -7.85 8.84 11.22
CA CYS A 130 -9.09 8.89 11.99
C CYS A 130 -8.86 9.52 13.37
N PRO A 131 -9.41 10.71 13.66
CA PRO A 131 -9.12 11.42 14.90
C PRO A 131 -9.73 10.73 16.14
N ASN A 132 -10.73 9.88 15.93
CA ASN A 132 -11.42 9.15 17.00
C ASN A 132 -10.93 7.70 17.15
N GLY A 133 -9.93 7.27 16.37
CA GLY A 133 -9.47 5.87 16.37
C GLY A 133 -10.58 4.87 16.00
N ALA A 134 -11.55 5.29 15.18
CA ALA A 134 -12.73 4.49 14.85
C ALA A 134 -12.52 3.54 13.66
N ILE A 135 -11.32 3.50 13.07
CA ILE A 135 -11.03 2.72 11.87
C ILE A 135 -9.77 1.90 12.11
N GLU A 136 -9.88 0.59 11.94
CA GLU A 136 -8.78 -0.37 12.04
C GLU A 136 -8.59 -1.06 10.68
N LEU A 137 -7.35 -1.45 10.34
CA LEU A 137 -7.11 -2.34 9.20
C LEU A 137 -7.22 -3.79 9.65
N ILE A 138 -8.18 -4.51 9.09
CA ILE A 138 -8.33 -5.95 9.29
C ILE A 138 -7.76 -6.72 8.10
N GLU A 139 -7.16 -7.86 8.38
CA GLU A 139 -6.69 -8.79 7.35
C GLU A 139 -7.89 -9.51 6.71
N VAL A 140 -7.97 -9.49 5.38
CA VAL A 140 -9.06 -10.11 4.61
C VAL A 140 -8.55 -11.17 3.64
N LEU A 141 -7.23 -11.29 3.49
CA LEU A 141 -6.55 -12.29 2.68
C LEU A 141 -5.37 -12.85 3.50
N PRO A 142 -5.16 -14.18 3.52
CA PRO A 142 -4.12 -14.79 4.34
C PRO A 142 -2.71 -14.41 3.88
N ARG A 143 -1.69 -14.59 4.73
CA ARG A 143 -0.32 -14.13 4.47
C ARG A 143 0.33 -14.73 3.22
N ASP A 144 -0.03 -15.94 2.89
CA ASP A 144 0.39 -16.70 1.71
C ASP A 144 -0.39 -16.35 0.45
N HIS A 145 -1.41 -15.49 0.53
CA HIS A 145 -2.13 -15.02 -0.65
C HIS A 145 -1.22 -14.20 -1.56
N ILE A 146 -1.01 -14.71 -2.77
CA ILE A 146 -0.32 -14.03 -3.87
C ILE A 146 -1.39 -13.48 -4.81
N PRO A 147 -1.49 -12.14 -5.00
CA PRO A 147 -2.41 -11.56 -5.96
C PRO A 147 -2.15 -12.13 -7.36
N ALA A 148 -3.22 -12.45 -8.10
CA ALA A 148 -3.09 -12.84 -9.50
C ALA A 148 -2.36 -11.72 -10.26
N GLY A 149 -1.34 -12.09 -11.04
CA GLY A 149 -0.55 -11.16 -11.82
C GLY A 149 -1.35 -10.58 -12.97
N GLU A 150 -2.12 -9.53 -12.73
CA GLU A 150 -2.80 -8.76 -13.78
C GLU A 150 -1.95 -7.57 -14.26
N GLY A 151 -0.72 -7.41 -13.76
CA GLY A 151 0.11 -6.24 -13.98
C GLY A 151 1.20 -6.43 -15.04
N PHE A 152 1.07 -5.65 -16.12
CA PHE A 152 2.02 -5.47 -17.23
C PHE A 152 2.49 -6.77 -17.90
N GLY A 153 2.16 -6.92 -19.18
CA GLY A 153 2.67 -7.97 -20.07
C GLY A 153 4.18 -7.86 -20.33
N VAL A 154 5.00 -7.89 -19.29
CA VAL A 154 6.37 -8.36 -19.34
C VAL A 154 6.31 -9.81 -18.88
N GLY A 155 6.14 -10.68 -19.89
CA GLY A 155 5.54 -12.00 -19.76
C GLY A 155 6.18 -12.89 -18.71
N TRP A 156 5.35 -13.30 -17.74
CA TRP A 156 5.15 -14.69 -17.36
C TRP A 156 3.72 -14.78 -16.81
N SER A 157 2.73 -14.79 -17.69
CA SER A 157 1.41 -15.30 -17.34
C SER A 157 1.62 -16.76 -16.98
N ILE A 158 1.57 -17.12 -15.69
CA ILE A 158 1.47 -18.53 -15.30
C ILE A 158 0.13 -18.99 -15.87
N PRO A 159 0.08 -19.87 -16.88
CA PRO A 159 -1.19 -20.33 -17.42
C PRO A 159 -1.97 -21.02 -16.31
N ASN A 160 -3.29 -20.88 -16.28
CA ASN A 160 -4.15 -21.54 -15.26
C ASN A 160 -3.97 -23.07 -15.17
N SER A 161 -3.31 -23.69 -16.14
CA SER A 161 -2.90 -25.10 -16.09
C SER A 161 -1.69 -25.40 -15.19
N TRP A 162 -1.00 -24.37 -14.68
CA TRP A 162 0.20 -24.49 -13.84
C TRP A 162 -0.06 -24.15 -12.36
N SER A 163 -1.26 -23.69 -12.02
CA SER A 163 -1.75 -23.57 -10.64
C SER A 163 -2.30 -24.92 -10.18
N THR A 164 -1.41 -25.87 -9.89
CA THR A 164 -1.79 -27.09 -9.16
C THR A 164 -1.41 -26.96 -7.68
N PRO A 165 -2.21 -27.53 -6.74
CA PRO A 165 -1.97 -27.44 -5.30
C PRO A 165 -0.61 -27.99 -4.82
N GLU A 166 0.12 -28.72 -5.66
CA GLU A 166 1.37 -29.38 -5.27
C GLU A 166 2.59 -28.44 -5.23
N LYS A 167 2.56 -27.27 -5.88
CA LYS A 167 3.73 -26.37 -5.89
C LYS A 167 3.89 -25.51 -4.64
N ASP A 168 2.88 -25.42 -3.78
CA ASP A 168 3.05 -24.87 -2.43
C ASP A 168 4.04 -25.68 -1.58
N LYS A 169 4.33 -26.93 -1.96
CA LYS A 169 5.36 -27.77 -1.31
C LYS A 169 6.79 -27.52 -1.81
N LEU A 170 6.97 -26.76 -2.89
CA LEU A 170 8.30 -26.45 -3.48
C LEU A 170 8.90 -25.14 -2.97
N ARG A 171 8.14 -24.31 -2.23
CA ARG A 171 8.69 -23.21 -1.43
C ARG A 171 9.09 -23.73 -0.03
N LYS A 172 10.09 -24.61 0.02
CA LYS A 172 10.79 -24.83 1.30
C LYS A 172 11.62 -23.58 1.63
N PRO A 173 11.66 -23.12 2.89
CA PRO A 173 12.58 -22.06 3.29
C PRO A 173 14.00 -22.63 3.33
N GLY A 174 14.92 -22.08 2.54
CA GLY A 174 16.33 -22.41 2.65
C GLY A 174 17.18 -22.06 1.44
N SER A 175 17.86 -20.92 1.52
CA SER A 175 19.34 -20.79 1.42
C SER A 175 19.73 -19.36 1.76
#